data_AF-G0PNI6-F1
#
_entry.id   AF-G0PNI6-F1
#
_cell.length_a   1.000
_cell.length_b   1.000
_cell.length_c   1.000
_cell.angle_alpha   90.00
_cell.angle_beta   90.00
_cell.angle_gamma   90.00
#
_symmetry.space_group_name_H-M   'P 1'
#
loop_
_entity.id
_entity.type
_entity.pdbx_description
1 polymer ?
#
loop_
_entity_poly.entity_id
_entity_poly.type
_entity_poly.pdbx_seq_one_letter_code
_entity_poly.pdbx_strand_id
1 'polypeptide(L)'
;MKLSQLPAAFDLATESKGHFPYMFNHPDNYGKVLSTLPPIEFYEPKYMGVKQWYEENRETEFNFDEEIVRYCKNDVQILSEALVKFIESTTIASYIMFVLKQEHIKTPIVAYAPENGWPGRKNSSFALKFLLWIEHQNPGMALKHKLRAGGEHVIECKRRTYAVDGYDPETGHVYEIHECMYHGCPKCYLNREQTSPHNKNQTMAELYDYTILKDDDIRDSGFTLHVHWECDIREELRKNAEMKHFFINCNYTHQLRPREAMYGGRTQQFKSFVVADEEYTIENYDYCSLYPFINIRGAKYPIGAPLRITDYFDEIVPGQPLPYHGLAFCDILPPKNCPIPVLPVRVDSKLIFPLCKKCSTSKRKTPCKHTKVTDRYLTGVWCTDEINLAISEGYQLLKYHEVWDWPEKSWFQGGFYEKFMSPLLKMKHESSGWPEEGMSEEKKQAHIKTIHDTDHVKMDPENVKKNPALRSLAKLFLNSTWGKFAQNPCETETKLLPTSHGLKIAQFFDEQGYEPKCFKDWGENHVLVSRRPFKESLQTACFTDIVYEALTTCGARIKLYEAMKRVGAENLIYC
;
A
#
# COMPACT_ATOMS: atom_id res chain seq x y z
N MET A 1 -9.07 -18.08 -12.32
CA MET A 1 -9.45 -19.15 -13.27
C MET A 1 -10.97 -19.19 -13.34
N LYS A 2 -11.58 -19.37 -14.51
CA LYS A 2 -13.05 -19.52 -14.57
C LYS A 2 -13.44 -20.87 -13.96
N LEU A 3 -14.61 -20.96 -13.32
CA LEU A 3 -15.06 -22.20 -12.69
C LEU A 3 -15.08 -23.39 -13.66
N SER A 4 -15.51 -23.16 -14.90
CA SER A 4 -15.54 -24.17 -15.98
C SER A 4 -14.16 -24.73 -16.36
N GLN A 5 -13.08 -24.06 -15.99
CA GLN A 5 -11.71 -24.51 -16.28
C GLN A 5 -11.11 -25.34 -15.13
N LEU A 6 -11.74 -25.34 -13.95
CA LEU A 6 -11.21 -26.04 -12.77
C LEU A 6 -11.14 -27.56 -12.94
N PRO A 7 -12.16 -28.24 -13.52
CA PRO A 7 -12.09 -29.70 -13.71
C PRO A 7 -10.85 -30.14 -14.49
N ALA A 8 -10.58 -29.50 -15.63
CA ALA A 8 -9.39 -29.79 -16.44
C ALA A 8 -8.09 -29.33 -15.77
N ALA A 9 -8.11 -28.21 -15.03
CA ALA A 9 -6.91 -27.67 -14.41
C ALA A 9 -6.43 -28.50 -13.21
N PHE A 10 -7.35 -29.10 -12.47
CA PHE A 10 -7.06 -29.86 -11.27
C PHE A 10 -7.28 -31.36 -11.44
N ASP A 11 -7.61 -31.83 -12.64
CA ASP A 11 -7.93 -33.24 -12.92
C ASP A 11 -8.99 -33.76 -11.92
N LEU A 12 -10.12 -33.04 -11.85
CA LEU A 12 -11.23 -33.36 -10.94
C LEU A 12 -12.07 -34.50 -11.51
N ALA A 13 -12.69 -35.28 -10.63
CA ALA A 13 -13.61 -36.34 -11.04
C ALA A 13 -14.94 -35.77 -11.57
N THR A 14 -15.32 -34.57 -11.12
CA THR A 14 -16.50 -33.88 -11.64
C THR A 14 -16.30 -33.43 -13.09
N GLU A 15 -17.26 -33.75 -13.96
CA GLU A 15 -17.24 -33.33 -15.37
C GLU A 15 -17.24 -31.81 -15.56
N SER A 16 -16.81 -31.36 -16.73
CA SER A 16 -16.80 -29.94 -17.10
C SER A 16 -18.20 -29.33 -17.02
N LYS A 17 -18.25 -28.05 -16.63
CA LYS A 17 -19.49 -27.26 -16.55
C LYS A 17 -20.33 -27.42 -17.83
N GLY A 18 -21.57 -27.89 -17.66
CA GLY A 18 -22.54 -28.05 -18.75
C GLY A 18 -23.10 -26.72 -19.29
N HIS A 19 -24.06 -26.81 -20.20
CA HIS A 19 -24.68 -25.65 -20.85
C HIS A 19 -26.00 -25.29 -20.18
N PHE A 20 -26.06 -24.09 -19.57
CA PHE A 20 -27.26 -23.59 -18.89
C PHE A 20 -27.81 -22.33 -19.58
N PRO A 21 -29.14 -22.16 -19.72
CA PRO A 21 -29.74 -20.98 -20.36
C PRO A 21 -29.82 -19.80 -19.39
N TYR A 22 -28.71 -19.08 -19.22
CA TYR A 22 -28.57 -17.97 -18.26
C TYR A 22 -29.67 -16.92 -18.35
N MET A 23 -30.07 -16.54 -19.57
CA MET A 23 -31.09 -15.52 -19.78
C MET A 23 -32.51 -16.05 -19.54
N PHE A 24 -32.69 -17.38 -19.45
CA PHE A 24 -33.97 -18.01 -19.14
C PHE A 24 -34.23 -18.06 -17.62
N ASN A 25 -33.20 -17.81 -16.79
CA ASN A 25 -33.30 -17.67 -15.35
C ASN A 25 -33.99 -16.35 -14.96
N HIS A 26 -35.33 -16.36 -15.05
CA HIS A 26 -36.21 -15.24 -14.74
C HIS A 26 -37.43 -15.76 -13.97
N PRO A 27 -37.98 -15.02 -12.99
CA PRO A 27 -39.14 -15.47 -12.20
C PRO A 27 -40.32 -15.99 -13.02
N ASP A 28 -40.57 -15.39 -14.19
CA ASP A 28 -41.63 -15.80 -15.11
C ASP A 28 -41.45 -17.21 -15.71
N ASN A 29 -40.27 -17.80 -15.56
CA ASN A 29 -39.92 -19.12 -16.09
C ASN A 29 -39.74 -20.20 -15.01
N TYR A 30 -39.87 -19.84 -13.73
CA TYR A 30 -39.73 -20.81 -12.64
C TYR A 30 -40.92 -21.78 -12.65
N GLY A 31 -40.65 -23.06 -12.38
CA GLY A 31 -41.65 -24.14 -12.48
C GLY A 31 -42.03 -24.55 -13.91
N LYS A 32 -41.39 -24.00 -14.95
CA LYS A 32 -41.67 -24.41 -16.35
C LYS A 32 -40.99 -25.72 -16.72
N VAL A 33 -41.76 -26.57 -17.39
CA VAL A 33 -41.29 -27.74 -18.12
C VAL A 33 -41.59 -27.51 -19.60
N LEU A 34 -40.55 -27.57 -20.43
CA LEU A 34 -40.63 -27.42 -21.87
C LEU A 34 -40.34 -28.77 -22.52
N SER A 35 -41.07 -29.11 -23.58
CA SER A 35 -40.82 -30.34 -24.36
C SER A 35 -39.53 -30.31 -25.18
N THR A 36 -38.85 -29.15 -25.24
CA THR A 36 -37.61 -28.90 -25.97
C THR A 36 -36.74 -27.95 -25.15
N LEU A 37 -35.46 -27.82 -25.48
CA LEU A 37 -34.59 -26.83 -24.83
C LEU A 37 -35.12 -25.40 -25.06
N PRO A 38 -34.92 -24.47 -24.12
CA PRO A 38 -35.15 -23.05 -24.34
C PRO A 38 -34.49 -22.56 -25.63
N PRO A 39 -35.02 -21.54 -26.32
CA PRO A 39 -34.39 -20.98 -27.51
C PRO A 39 -32.90 -20.66 -27.30
N ILE A 40 -32.07 -20.90 -28.33
CA ILE A 40 -30.61 -20.79 -28.23
C ILE A 40 -30.13 -19.41 -27.77
N GLU A 41 -30.91 -18.35 -28.01
CA GLU A 41 -30.63 -16.99 -27.58
C GLU A 41 -30.50 -16.89 -26.05
N PHE A 42 -31.16 -17.79 -25.31
CA PHE A 42 -31.09 -17.82 -23.86
C PHE A 42 -29.76 -18.36 -23.31
N TYR A 43 -28.93 -18.98 -24.15
CA TYR A 43 -27.65 -19.61 -23.81
C TYR A 43 -26.43 -18.73 -24.15
N GLU A 44 -26.63 -17.46 -24.49
CA GLU A 44 -25.54 -16.53 -24.83
C GLU A 44 -24.52 -17.09 -25.85
N PRO A 45 -24.96 -17.50 -27.06
CA PRO A 45 -24.14 -18.27 -28.01
C PRO A 45 -22.88 -17.55 -28.49
N LYS A 46 -22.83 -16.22 -28.37
CA LYS A 46 -21.66 -15.40 -28.66
C LYS A 46 -20.48 -15.67 -27.70
N TYR A 47 -20.75 -16.08 -26.47
CA TYR A 47 -19.74 -16.21 -25.42
C TYR A 47 -19.44 -17.66 -25.01
N MET A 48 -20.35 -18.60 -25.30
CA MET A 48 -20.27 -19.98 -24.78
C MET A 48 -20.01 -21.07 -25.82
N GLY A 49 -20.01 -20.77 -27.13
CA GLY A 49 -19.75 -21.79 -28.15
C GLY A 49 -20.78 -22.94 -28.19
N VAL A 50 -22.02 -22.68 -27.76
CA VAL A 50 -23.07 -23.70 -27.58
C VAL A 50 -23.72 -24.23 -28.85
N LYS A 51 -23.43 -23.66 -30.02
CA LYS A 51 -24.21 -23.91 -31.24
C LYS A 51 -24.31 -25.39 -31.60
N GLN A 52 -23.16 -26.08 -31.63
CA GLN A 52 -23.11 -27.50 -32.01
C GLN A 52 -23.86 -28.37 -30.98
N TRP A 53 -23.59 -28.19 -29.68
CA TRP A 53 -24.29 -28.91 -28.62
C TRP A 53 -25.81 -28.66 -28.65
N TYR A 54 -26.22 -27.43 -28.89
CA TYR A 54 -27.64 -27.06 -28.93
C TYR A 54 -28.36 -27.76 -30.09
N GLU A 55 -27.77 -27.79 -31.28
CA GLU A 55 -28.35 -28.48 -32.44
C GLU A 55 -28.54 -29.97 -32.20
N GLU A 56 -27.59 -30.61 -31.50
CA GLU A 56 -27.62 -32.04 -31.15
C GLU A 56 -28.65 -32.36 -30.05
N ASN A 57 -28.97 -31.41 -29.17
CA ASN A 57 -29.78 -31.63 -27.96
C ASN A 57 -31.12 -30.87 -27.96
N ARG A 58 -31.45 -30.09 -28.99
CA ARG A 58 -32.64 -29.20 -28.99
C ARG A 58 -33.97 -29.87 -28.65
N GLU A 59 -34.11 -31.15 -28.99
CA GLU A 59 -35.35 -31.93 -28.81
C GLU A 59 -35.46 -32.55 -27.40
N THR A 60 -34.51 -32.30 -26.50
CA THR A 60 -34.58 -32.81 -25.12
C THR A 60 -35.54 -31.98 -24.28
N GLU A 61 -36.33 -32.65 -23.44
CA GLU A 61 -37.16 -31.99 -22.43
C GLU A 61 -36.30 -31.15 -21.47
N PHE A 62 -36.80 -29.98 -21.09
CA PHE A 62 -36.14 -29.06 -20.18
C PHE A 62 -37.06 -28.72 -19.00
N ASN A 63 -36.68 -29.14 -17.80
CA ASN A 63 -37.34 -28.76 -16.56
C ASN A 63 -36.48 -27.70 -15.85
N PHE A 64 -36.97 -26.47 -15.76
CA PHE A 64 -36.19 -25.36 -15.22
C PHE A 64 -35.72 -25.62 -13.79
N ASP A 65 -36.62 -26.07 -12.91
CA ASP A 65 -36.35 -26.21 -11.48
C ASP A 65 -35.32 -27.33 -11.21
N GLU A 66 -35.35 -28.39 -12.02
CA GLU A 66 -34.34 -29.46 -11.95
C GLU A 66 -32.98 -29.00 -12.50
N GLU A 67 -32.97 -28.31 -13.63
CA GLU A 67 -31.74 -27.85 -14.28
C GLU A 67 -31.01 -26.80 -13.46
N ILE A 68 -31.71 -25.82 -12.86
CA ILE A 68 -31.07 -24.81 -12.01
C ILE A 68 -30.45 -25.44 -10.76
N VAL A 69 -31.11 -26.44 -10.16
CA VAL A 69 -30.57 -27.17 -9.01
C VAL A 69 -29.34 -27.98 -9.44
N ARG A 70 -29.39 -28.67 -10.58
CA ARG A 70 -28.26 -29.45 -11.10
C ARG A 70 -27.06 -28.57 -11.41
N TYR A 71 -27.30 -27.45 -12.08
CA TYR A 71 -26.28 -26.45 -12.40
C TYR A 71 -25.62 -25.90 -11.12
N CYS A 72 -26.41 -25.48 -10.13
CA CYS A 72 -25.89 -24.97 -8.86
C CYS A 72 -25.11 -26.04 -8.07
N LYS A 73 -25.61 -27.29 -8.04
CA LYS A 73 -24.91 -28.41 -7.39
C LYS A 73 -23.58 -28.72 -8.07
N ASN A 74 -23.54 -28.75 -9.40
CA ASN A 74 -22.30 -28.95 -10.16
C ASN A 74 -21.29 -27.83 -9.86
N ASP A 75 -21.72 -26.57 -9.85
CA ASP A 75 -20.85 -25.43 -9.50
C ASP A 75 -20.26 -25.57 -8.08
N VAL A 76 -21.08 -25.93 -7.09
CA VAL A 76 -20.64 -26.15 -5.70
C VAL A 76 -19.71 -27.36 -5.60
N GLN A 77 -19.98 -28.44 -6.32
CA GLN A 77 -19.16 -29.64 -6.31
C GLN A 77 -17.79 -29.39 -6.93
N ILE A 78 -17.71 -28.73 -8.09
CA ILE A 78 -16.46 -28.32 -8.72
C ILE A 78 -15.65 -27.44 -7.75
N LEU A 79 -16.29 -26.46 -7.09
CA LEU A 79 -15.62 -25.62 -6.08
C LEU A 79 -15.09 -26.45 -4.91
N SER A 80 -15.91 -27.37 -4.39
CA SER A 80 -15.56 -28.18 -3.23
C SER A 80 -14.41 -29.13 -3.52
N GLU A 81 -14.44 -29.85 -4.65
CA GLU A 81 -13.35 -30.75 -5.07
C GLU A 81 -12.07 -29.97 -5.37
N ALA A 82 -12.18 -28.81 -6.03
CA ALA A 82 -11.04 -27.93 -6.25
C ALA A 82 -10.44 -27.43 -4.93
N LEU A 83 -11.27 -27.04 -3.96
CA LEU A 83 -10.83 -26.60 -2.64
C LEU A 83 -10.19 -27.73 -1.82
N VAL A 84 -10.75 -28.94 -1.86
CA VAL A 84 -10.18 -30.12 -1.19
C VAL A 84 -8.79 -30.45 -1.74
N LYS A 85 -8.59 -30.34 -3.07
CA LYS A 85 -7.24 -30.47 -3.66
C LYS A 85 -6.30 -29.31 -3.30
N PHE A 86 -6.82 -28.20 -2.75
CA PHE A 86 -6.08 -26.94 -2.59
C PHE A 86 -5.69 -26.59 -1.14
N ILE A 87 -6.34 -27.13 -0.10
CA ILE A 87 -6.23 -26.52 1.24
C ILE A 87 -5.16 -27.17 2.14
N GLU A 88 -4.11 -26.36 2.40
CA GLU A 88 -3.72 -25.94 3.77
C GLU A 88 -3.67 -24.39 3.91
N SER A 89 -4.10 -23.59 2.92
CA SER A 89 -4.09 -22.12 3.05
C SER A 89 -5.21 -21.43 2.26
N THR A 90 -5.72 -20.31 2.79
CA THR A 90 -6.94 -19.65 2.32
C THR A 90 -6.76 -18.73 1.10
N THR A 91 -5.53 -18.36 0.73
CA THR A 91 -5.23 -17.59 -0.50
C THR A 91 -3.88 -17.98 -1.09
N ILE A 92 -3.71 -17.87 -2.42
CA ILE A 92 -2.43 -18.13 -3.12
C ILE A 92 -1.29 -17.27 -2.56
N ALA A 93 -1.55 -15.99 -2.26
CA ALA A 93 -0.53 -15.11 -1.69
C ALA A 93 -0.09 -15.57 -0.28
N SER A 94 -1.03 -16.05 0.54
CA SER A 94 -0.71 -16.66 1.84
C SER A 94 0.06 -17.97 1.69
N TYR A 95 -0.30 -18.82 0.71
CA TYR A 95 0.41 -20.05 0.41
C TYR A 95 1.87 -19.78 0.00
N ILE A 96 2.08 -18.87 -0.95
CA ILE A 96 3.41 -18.51 -1.44
C ILE A 96 4.25 -17.96 -0.29
N MET A 97 3.67 -17.09 0.53
CA MET A 97 4.35 -16.55 1.70
C MET A 97 4.70 -17.64 2.72
N PHE A 98 3.87 -18.67 2.88
CA PHE A 98 4.20 -19.84 3.68
C PHE A 98 5.41 -20.61 3.11
N VAL A 99 5.38 -20.96 1.81
CA VAL A 99 6.49 -21.66 1.14
C VAL A 99 7.79 -20.85 1.18
N LEU A 100 7.71 -19.54 0.89
CA LEU A 100 8.85 -18.63 0.97
C LEU A 100 9.49 -18.68 2.36
N LYS A 101 8.71 -18.62 3.44
CA LYS A 101 9.22 -18.66 4.81
C LYS A 101 9.88 -19.99 5.15
N GLN A 102 9.27 -21.10 4.76
CA GLN A 102 9.75 -22.43 5.17
C GLN A 102 10.98 -22.87 4.35
N GLU A 103 11.03 -22.53 3.06
CA GLU A 103 11.99 -23.14 2.13
C GLU A 103 13.02 -22.16 1.53
N HIS A 104 12.73 -20.86 1.48
CA HIS A 104 13.53 -19.88 0.74
C HIS A 104 14.15 -18.78 1.61
N ILE A 105 13.39 -18.21 2.55
CA ILE A 105 13.84 -17.16 3.46
C ILE A 105 14.53 -17.82 4.65
N LYS A 106 15.86 -17.91 4.60
CA LYS A 106 16.66 -18.37 5.74
C LYS A 106 17.10 -17.18 6.60
N THR A 107 17.08 -17.33 7.92
CA THR A 107 17.31 -16.25 8.88
C THR A 107 18.77 -15.77 8.88
N PRO A 108 19.04 -14.46 9.09
CA PRO A 108 18.12 -13.32 9.01
C PRO A 108 18.28 -12.57 7.66
N ILE A 109 17.26 -12.61 6.80
CA ILE A 109 17.21 -11.79 5.57
C ILE A 109 16.17 -10.66 5.72
N VAL A 110 14.93 -10.97 6.06
CA VAL A 110 13.83 -9.98 6.11
C VAL A 110 13.64 -9.44 7.53
N ALA A 111 13.62 -8.12 7.69
CA ALA A 111 13.45 -7.47 8.99
C ALA A 111 12.00 -7.10 9.26
N TYR A 112 11.73 -6.77 10.52
CA TYR A 112 10.46 -6.17 10.91
C TYR A 112 10.52 -4.66 10.65
N ALA A 113 9.67 -4.15 9.75
CA ALA A 113 9.54 -2.72 9.48
C ALA A 113 8.19 -2.20 10.04
N PRO A 114 8.18 -1.39 11.12
CA PRO A 114 6.94 -0.96 11.74
C PRO A 114 6.08 -0.06 10.83
N GLU A 115 4.78 -0.33 10.70
CA GLU A 115 3.81 0.44 9.90
C GLU A 115 3.82 1.94 10.21
N ASN A 116 3.87 2.25 11.50
CA ASN A 116 3.85 3.61 12.01
C ASN A 116 5.26 4.22 12.13
N GLY A 117 6.29 3.53 11.63
CA GLY A 117 7.70 3.90 11.79
C GLY A 117 8.30 3.47 13.12
N TRP A 118 9.62 3.59 13.26
CA TRP A 118 10.33 3.21 14.49
C TRP A 118 10.00 4.16 15.65
N PRO A 119 9.73 3.63 16.86
CA PRO A 119 9.46 4.46 18.04
C PRO A 119 10.67 5.33 18.38
N GLY A 120 10.46 6.50 18.99
CA GLY A 120 11.55 7.40 19.40
C GLY A 120 11.19 8.88 19.50
N ARG A 121 9.96 9.26 19.14
CA ARG A 121 9.39 10.58 19.41
C ARG A 121 8.41 10.46 20.58
N LYS A 122 8.60 11.26 21.64
CA LYS A 122 7.65 11.33 22.76
C LYS A 122 6.57 12.37 22.49
N ASN A 123 6.90 13.47 21.80
CA ASN A 123 5.86 14.38 21.30
C ASN A 123 5.01 13.72 20.20
N SER A 124 3.70 13.97 20.24
CA SER A 124 2.83 13.62 19.14
C SER A 124 2.98 14.56 17.95
N SER A 125 2.51 14.10 16.78
CA SER A 125 2.36 14.96 15.61
C SER A 125 1.44 16.15 15.89
N PHE A 126 0.46 16.01 16.78
CA PHE A 126 -0.48 17.09 17.12
C PHE A 126 0.21 18.20 17.92
N ALA A 127 0.96 17.85 18.96
CA ALA A 127 1.73 18.80 19.76
C ALA A 127 2.76 19.55 18.92
N LEU A 128 3.51 18.84 18.08
CA LEU A 128 4.49 19.44 17.18
C LEU A 128 3.86 20.41 16.17
N LYS A 129 2.68 20.09 15.62
CA LYS A 129 1.96 21.02 14.73
C LYS A 129 1.57 22.31 15.44
N PHE A 130 1.17 22.21 16.70
CA PHE A 130 0.80 23.37 17.49
C PHE A 130 2.03 24.24 17.83
N LEU A 131 3.16 23.64 18.23
CA LEU A 131 4.40 24.38 18.47
C LEU A 131 4.89 25.12 17.21
N LEU A 132 4.86 24.46 16.05
CA LEU A 132 5.20 25.11 14.77
C LEU A 132 4.19 26.22 14.41
N TRP A 133 2.93 26.09 14.83
CA TRP A 133 1.94 27.15 14.65
C TRP A 133 2.26 28.36 15.54
N ILE A 134 2.71 28.15 16.79
CA ILE A 134 3.18 29.24 17.66
C ILE A 134 4.35 29.98 17.00
N GLU A 135 5.36 29.28 16.48
CA GLU A 135 6.48 29.90 15.76
C GLU A 135 5.99 30.65 14.50
N HIS A 136 5.01 30.08 13.79
CA HIS A 136 4.43 30.73 12.60
C HIS A 136 3.74 32.06 12.93
N GLN A 137 3.05 32.13 14.07
CA GLN A 137 2.40 33.35 14.55
C GLN A 137 3.39 34.37 15.15
N ASN A 138 4.59 33.93 15.55
CA ASN A 138 5.61 34.77 16.16
C ASN A 138 6.93 34.71 15.36
N PRO A 139 7.02 35.43 14.22
CA PRO A 139 8.24 35.45 13.41
C PRO A 139 9.46 35.87 14.23
N GLY A 140 10.50 35.04 14.22
CA GLY A 140 11.72 35.24 15.02
C GLY A 140 11.83 34.27 16.20
N MET A 141 10.71 33.70 16.64
CA MET A 141 10.72 32.66 17.67
C MET A 141 11.26 31.34 17.11
N ALA A 142 12.19 30.72 17.84
CA ALA A 142 12.78 29.43 17.49
C ALA A 142 12.72 28.48 18.68
N LEU A 143 11.61 27.74 18.79
CA LEU A 143 11.39 26.80 19.88
C LEU A 143 12.32 25.58 19.74
N LYS A 144 12.92 25.17 20.86
CA LYS A 144 13.53 23.85 21.00
C LYS A 144 12.43 22.83 21.24
N HIS A 145 12.29 21.89 20.32
CA HIS A 145 11.34 20.78 20.34
C HIS A 145 11.89 19.63 19.50
N LYS A 146 11.27 18.44 19.53
CA LYS A 146 11.83 17.22 18.89
C LYS A 146 12.25 17.35 17.42
N LEU A 147 11.63 18.23 16.63
CA LEU A 147 11.98 18.45 15.22
C LEU A 147 13.19 19.39 14.99
N ARG A 148 13.81 19.93 16.04
CA ARG A 148 15.04 20.74 15.94
C ARG A 148 16.27 19.91 16.28
N ALA A 149 17.43 20.39 15.84
CA ALA A 149 18.71 19.82 16.26
C ALA A 149 18.81 19.83 17.80
N GLY A 150 19.22 18.71 18.39
CA GLY A 150 19.25 18.50 19.84
C GLY A 150 17.94 17.97 20.44
N GLY A 151 16.85 17.89 19.67
CA GLY A 151 15.61 17.24 20.09
C GLY A 151 14.78 18.01 21.13
N GLU A 152 14.09 17.26 22.01
CA GLU A 152 13.35 17.81 23.15
C GLU A 152 14.31 18.48 24.13
N HIS A 153 13.95 19.66 24.65
CA HIS A 153 14.75 20.31 25.66
C HIS A 153 14.51 19.66 27.02
N VAL A 154 15.58 19.47 27.78
CA VAL A 154 15.53 18.89 29.12
C VAL A 154 15.75 20.02 30.12
N ILE A 155 14.76 20.23 31.00
CA ILE A 155 14.84 21.20 32.10
C ILE A 155 15.01 20.47 33.43
N GLU A 156 15.86 21.03 34.28
CA GLU A 156 16.03 20.58 35.66
C GLU A 156 15.08 21.35 36.56
N CYS A 157 14.12 20.65 37.15
CA CYS A 157 13.17 21.21 38.12
C CYS A 157 13.51 20.72 39.53
N LYS A 158 12.94 21.37 40.53
CA LYS A 158 13.19 21.12 41.96
C LYS A 158 12.99 19.67 42.36
N ARG A 159 11.94 19.01 41.86
CA ARG A 159 11.67 17.60 42.20
C ARG A 159 12.27 16.64 41.20
N ARG A 160 12.17 16.94 39.89
CA ARG A 160 12.61 16.03 38.82
C ARG A 160 13.11 16.79 37.59
N THR A 161 13.78 16.05 36.71
CA THR A 161 14.14 16.52 35.39
C THR A 161 13.05 16.14 34.39
N TYR A 162 12.65 17.09 33.53
CA TYR A 162 11.62 16.87 32.51
C TYR A 162 12.15 17.16 31.11
N ALA A 163 11.83 16.28 30.17
CA ALA A 163 11.85 16.63 28.75
C ALA A 163 10.52 17.32 28.44
N VAL A 164 10.57 18.56 27.96
CA VAL A 164 9.38 19.39 27.70
C VAL A 164 9.03 19.41 26.22
N ASP A 165 7.76 19.69 25.90
CA ASP A 165 7.30 19.70 24.51
C ASP A 165 7.95 20.82 23.68
N GLY A 166 7.98 22.04 24.22
CA GLY A 166 8.64 23.19 23.62
C GLY A 166 9.36 24.05 24.65
N TYR A 167 10.53 24.58 24.29
CA TYR A 167 11.28 25.51 25.12
C TYR A 167 11.81 26.67 24.29
N ASP A 168 11.56 27.89 24.75
CA ASP A 168 12.12 29.10 24.14
C ASP A 168 13.46 29.44 24.79
N PRO A 169 14.60 29.31 24.08
CA PRO A 169 15.90 29.60 24.65
C PRO A 169 16.15 31.09 24.91
N GLU A 170 15.39 32.00 24.29
CA GLU A 170 15.58 33.44 24.48
C GLU A 170 14.90 33.93 25.75
N THR A 171 13.68 33.45 26.02
CA THR A 171 12.88 33.87 27.17
C THR A 171 12.94 32.91 28.35
N GLY A 172 13.37 31.67 28.15
CA GLY A 172 13.30 30.60 29.15
C GLY A 172 11.88 30.06 29.36
N HIS A 173 10.93 30.40 28.48
CA HIS A 173 9.55 29.93 28.58
C HIS A 173 9.43 28.45 28.17
N VAL A 174 8.56 27.73 28.87
CA VAL A 174 8.23 26.33 28.61
C VAL A 174 6.82 26.25 28.04
N TYR A 175 6.63 25.40 27.02
CA TYR A 175 5.34 25.13 26.39
C TYR A 175 5.03 23.64 26.51
N GLU A 176 3.85 23.31 27.04
CA GLU A 176 3.36 21.94 27.22
C GLU A 176 1.99 21.77 26.56
N ILE A 177 1.85 20.71 25.76
CA ILE A 177 0.63 20.40 25.00
C ILE A 177 0.01 19.15 25.60
N HIS A 178 -1.02 19.35 26.40
CA HIS A 178 -1.71 18.27 27.08
C HIS A 178 -2.77 17.63 26.18
N GLU A 179 -2.39 16.52 25.53
CA GLU A 179 -3.35 15.66 24.85
C GLU A 179 -4.31 14.99 25.85
N CYS A 180 -5.61 15.14 25.58
CA CYS A 180 -6.65 14.94 26.57
C CYS A 180 -6.69 13.50 27.09
N MET A 181 -6.42 12.53 26.22
CA MET A 181 -6.40 11.10 26.55
C MET A 181 -5.20 10.71 27.42
N TYR A 182 -4.04 11.32 27.17
CA TYR A 182 -2.77 10.99 27.83
C TYR A 182 -2.59 11.74 29.15
N HIS A 183 -3.21 12.93 29.27
CA HIS A 183 -3.03 13.84 30.40
C HIS A 183 -4.29 13.98 31.27
N GLY A 184 -5.34 13.19 31.03
CA GLY A 184 -6.48 13.14 31.95
C GLY A 184 -7.44 14.33 31.86
N CYS A 185 -7.68 14.94 30.70
CA CYS A 185 -8.43 16.21 30.61
C CYS A 185 -9.79 16.19 31.35
N PRO A 186 -10.04 17.10 32.32
CA PRO A 186 -11.29 17.14 33.08
C PRO A 186 -12.50 17.58 32.26
N LYS A 187 -12.29 18.33 31.17
CA LYS A 187 -13.37 18.75 30.26
C LYS A 187 -13.86 17.60 29.37
N CYS A 188 -12.93 16.76 28.89
CA CYS A 188 -13.24 15.67 27.95
C CYS A 188 -13.62 14.35 28.63
N TYR A 189 -13.10 14.10 29.83
CA TYR A 189 -13.29 12.85 30.56
C TYR A 189 -13.99 13.13 31.88
N LEU A 190 -15.32 13.23 31.84
CA LEU A 190 -16.13 13.59 33.01
C LEU A 190 -16.15 12.49 34.09
N ASN A 191 -16.19 11.22 33.68
CA ASN A 191 -16.01 10.11 34.60
C ASN A 191 -14.52 10.00 34.95
N ARG A 192 -14.15 10.38 36.17
CA ARG A 192 -12.75 10.47 36.60
C ARG A 192 -12.14 9.13 36.98
N GLU A 193 -12.98 8.19 37.41
CA GLU A 193 -12.59 6.82 37.78
C GLU A 193 -12.46 5.89 36.57
N GLN A 194 -12.88 6.33 35.38
CA GLN A 194 -12.69 5.53 34.18
C GLN A 194 -11.19 5.36 33.91
N THR A 195 -10.80 4.16 33.50
CA THR A 195 -9.41 3.88 33.11
C THR A 195 -9.07 4.57 31.79
N SER A 196 -7.81 4.99 31.66
CA SER A 196 -7.35 5.65 30.45
C SER A 196 -7.44 4.71 29.25
N PRO A 197 -7.94 5.20 28.09
CA PRO A 197 -7.94 4.41 26.87
C PRO A 197 -6.55 3.99 26.40
N HIS A 198 -5.51 4.71 26.83
CA HIS A 198 -4.12 4.42 26.50
C HIS A 198 -3.44 3.56 27.57
N ASN A 199 -3.72 3.81 28.85
CA ASN A 199 -3.15 3.04 29.96
C ASN A 199 -4.24 2.51 30.90
N LYS A 200 -4.60 1.24 30.72
CA LYS A 200 -5.66 0.59 31.51
C LYS A 200 -5.35 0.44 33.00
N ASN A 201 -4.10 0.68 33.40
CA ASN A 201 -3.67 0.62 34.80
C ASN A 201 -3.78 1.97 35.53
N GLN A 202 -4.23 3.04 34.86
CA GLN A 202 -4.38 4.36 35.46
C GLN A 202 -5.77 4.94 35.15
N THR A 203 -6.36 5.64 36.12
CA THR A 203 -7.60 6.39 35.92
C THR A 203 -7.33 7.75 35.27
N MET A 204 -8.38 8.35 34.69
CA MET A 204 -8.27 9.71 34.14
C MET A 204 -7.99 10.75 35.23
N ALA A 205 -8.48 10.53 36.46
CA ALA A 205 -8.10 11.31 37.65
C ALA A 205 -6.59 11.25 37.90
N GLU A 206 -6.03 10.04 38.02
CA GLU A 206 -4.61 9.87 38.32
C GLU A 206 -3.71 10.51 37.26
N LEU A 207 -4.03 10.34 35.97
CA LEU A 207 -3.28 10.99 34.88
C LEU A 207 -3.30 12.51 34.98
N TYR A 208 -4.44 13.09 35.35
CA TYR A 208 -4.57 14.53 35.54
C TYR A 208 -3.73 15.00 36.72
N ASP A 209 -3.80 14.30 37.85
CA ASP A 209 -3.02 14.65 39.04
C ASP A 209 -1.51 14.60 38.75
N TYR A 210 -1.02 13.57 38.02
CA TYR A 210 0.37 13.53 37.57
C TYR A 210 0.75 14.67 36.64
N THR A 211 -0.16 15.07 35.75
CA THR A 211 0.04 16.18 34.82
C THR A 211 0.16 17.50 35.58
N ILE A 212 -0.75 17.78 36.50
CA ILE A 212 -0.71 19.00 37.32
C ILE A 212 0.50 19.02 38.25
N LEU A 213 0.88 17.87 38.83
CA LEU A 213 2.11 17.78 39.65
C LEU A 213 3.38 18.12 38.85
N LYS A 214 3.45 17.75 37.56
CA LYS A 214 4.54 18.15 36.66
C LYS A 214 4.49 19.66 36.41
N ASP A 215 3.33 20.19 36.04
CA ASP A 215 3.16 21.62 35.77
C ASP A 215 3.57 22.49 36.95
N ASP A 216 3.13 22.11 38.15
CA ASP A 216 3.42 22.83 39.38
C ASP A 216 4.92 22.77 39.71
N ASP A 217 5.59 21.62 39.53
CA ASP A 217 7.05 21.54 39.73
C ASP A 217 7.82 22.43 38.75
N ILE A 218 7.37 22.52 37.49
CA ILE A 218 7.98 23.40 36.49
C ILE A 218 7.81 24.88 36.91
N ARG A 219 6.59 25.28 37.29
CA ARG A 219 6.32 26.66 37.76
C ARG A 219 7.08 27.00 39.04
N ASP A 220 7.06 26.10 40.02
CA ASP A 220 7.76 26.26 41.30
C ASP A 220 9.28 26.36 41.10
N SER A 221 9.81 25.78 40.02
CA SER A 221 11.22 25.87 39.64
C SER A 221 11.59 27.19 38.95
N GLY A 222 10.65 28.11 38.80
CA GLY A 222 10.86 29.46 38.28
C GLY A 222 10.68 29.60 36.76
N PHE A 223 10.24 28.56 36.06
CA PHE A 223 9.94 28.63 34.65
C PHE A 223 8.55 29.24 34.40
N THR A 224 8.43 30.06 33.36
CA THR A 224 7.12 30.49 32.86
C THR A 224 6.55 29.40 31.96
N LEU A 225 5.51 28.71 32.44
CA LEU A 225 4.89 27.58 31.76
C LEU A 225 3.58 27.98 31.04
N HIS A 226 3.54 27.77 29.72
CA HIS A 226 2.36 27.92 28.87
C HIS A 226 1.76 26.54 28.58
N VAL A 227 0.53 26.30 29.02
CA VAL A 227 -0.15 25.01 28.87
C VAL A 227 -1.29 25.13 27.87
N HIS A 228 -1.35 24.20 26.92
CA HIS A 228 -2.41 24.13 25.93
C HIS A 228 -3.03 22.74 25.87
N TRP A 229 -4.33 22.64 26.18
CA TRP A 229 -5.06 21.37 26.10
C TRP A 229 -5.51 21.06 24.68
N GLU A 230 -5.44 19.79 24.28
CA GLU A 230 -5.85 19.34 22.96
C GLU A 230 -7.29 19.73 22.61
N CYS A 231 -8.23 19.67 23.56
CA CYS A 231 -9.62 20.04 23.29
C CYS A 231 -9.79 21.52 22.95
N ASP A 232 -9.01 22.38 23.60
CA ASP A 232 -9.04 23.82 23.39
C ASP A 232 -8.39 24.15 22.03
N ILE A 233 -7.25 23.52 21.70
CA ILE A 233 -6.62 23.61 20.37
C ILE A 233 -7.57 23.12 19.27
N ARG A 234 -8.30 22.01 19.49
CA ARG A 234 -9.29 21.49 18.53
C ARG A 234 -10.46 22.45 18.35
N GLU A 235 -10.86 23.18 19.38
CA GLU A 235 -11.87 24.21 19.27
C GLU A 235 -11.36 25.42 18.47
N GLU A 236 -10.12 25.86 18.71
CA GLU A 236 -9.46 26.91 17.91
C GLU A 236 -9.38 26.51 16.44
N LEU A 237 -8.98 25.27 16.13
CA LEU A 237 -8.94 24.75 14.75
C LEU A 237 -10.30 24.79 14.04
N ARG A 238 -11.42 24.72 14.78
CA ARG A 238 -12.76 24.87 14.19
C ARG A 238 -13.08 26.33 13.87
N LYS A 239 -12.55 27.28 14.65
CA LYS A 239 -12.84 28.71 14.54
C LYS A 239 -11.82 29.47 13.66
N ASN A 240 -10.58 29.00 13.58
CA ASN A 240 -9.48 29.64 12.86
C ASN A 240 -9.15 28.87 11.56
N ALA A 241 -9.59 29.41 10.44
CA ALA A 241 -9.38 28.82 9.12
C ALA A 241 -7.90 28.77 8.71
N GLU A 242 -7.10 29.76 9.12
CA GLU A 242 -5.67 29.82 8.83
C GLU A 242 -4.91 28.72 9.58
N MET A 243 -5.15 28.60 10.90
CA MET A 243 -4.58 27.54 11.72
C MET A 243 -4.96 26.16 11.19
N LYS A 244 -6.24 25.96 10.81
CA LYS A 244 -6.70 24.73 10.19
C LYS A 244 -5.95 24.43 8.90
N HIS A 245 -5.76 25.44 8.05
CA HIS A 245 -4.99 25.29 6.81
C HIS A 245 -3.52 24.96 7.11
N PHE A 246 -2.91 25.60 8.10
CA PHE A 246 -1.55 25.29 8.54
C PHE A 246 -1.42 23.84 9.01
N PHE A 247 -2.30 23.38 9.90
CA PHE A 247 -2.30 22.01 10.43
C PHE A 247 -2.45 20.95 9.33
N ILE A 248 -3.31 21.21 8.32
CA ILE A 248 -3.52 20.31 7.17
C ILE A 248 -2.27 20.24 6.28
N ASN A 249 -1.55 21.35 6.10
CA ASN A 249 -0.39 21.40 5.22
C ASN A 249 0.94 21.12 5.92
N CYS A 250 0.97 21.11 7.25
CA CYS A 250 2.13 20.75 8.06
C CYS A 250 2.31 19.22 8.05
N ASN A 251 3.01 18.72 7.03
CA ASN A 251 3.13 17.29 6.73
C ASN A 251 4.51 16.71 7.06
N TYR A 252 5.25 17.31 7.99
CA TYR A 252 6.60 16.85 8.38
C TYR A 252 6.77 16.62 9.89
N THR A 253 5.67 16.65 10.66
CA THR A 253 5.75 16.45 12.12
C THR A 253 5.72 14.98 12.53
N HIS A 254 5.31 14.08 11.62
CA HIS A 254 5.40 12.64 11.84
C HIS A 254 6.79 12.10 11.54
N GLN A 255 7.07 10.91 12.07
CA GLN A 255 8.25 10.13 11.71
C GLN A 255 8.09 9.48 10.34
N LEU A 256 9.20 8.99 9.76
CA LEU A 256 9.14 8.25 8.50
C LEU A 256 8.17 7.07 8.65
N ARG A 257 7.16 7.04 7.79
CA ARG A 257 6.20 5.93 7.68
C ARG A 257 6.49 5.16 6.39
N PRO A 258 6.91 3.89 6.45
CA PRO A 258 7.36 3.16 5.26
C PRO A 258 6.25 3.01 4.20
N ARG A 259 4.99 2.95 4.62
CA ARG A 259 3.83 2.90 3.71
C ARG A 259 3.65 4.16 2.86
N GLU A 260 4.21 5.29 3.27
CA GLU A 260 4.21 6.51 2.45
C GLU A 260 5.19 6.40 1.26
N ALA A 261 6.24 5.57 1.37
CA ALA A 261 7.18 5.28 0.30
C ALA A 261 6.68 4.21 -0.69
N MET A 262 5.73 3.37 -0.25
CA MET A 262 5.12 2.36 -1.12
C MET A 262 4.18 3.08 -2.08
N TYR A 263 4.49 3.09 -3.37
CA TYR A 263 3.62 3.60 -4.43
C TYR A 263 3.33 2.49 -5.45
N GLY A 264 2.25 2.61 -6.21
CA GLY A 264 1.95 1.65 -7.29
C GLY A 264 2.84 1.84 -8.52
N GLY A 265 2.45 1.20 -9.61
CA GLY A 265 2.97 1.52 -10.95
C GLY A 265 2.56 2.92 -11.40
N ARG A 266 3.32 3.48 -12.35
CA ARG A 266 2.92 4.72 -13.02
C ARG A 266 1.84 4.39 -14.03
N THR A 267 0.74 5.14 -14.00
CA THR A 267 -0.31 5.08 -15.01
C THR A 267 -0.63 6.51 -15.42
N GLN A 268 -0.26 6.91 -16.63
CA GLN A 268 -0.35 8.30 -17.05
C GLN A 268 -0.71 8.44 -18.52
N GLN A 269 -1.72 9.28 -18.76
CA GLN A 269 -2.06 9.77 -20.08
C GLN A 269 -1.21 11.01 -20.41
N PHE A 270 -0.51 10.98 -21.55
CA PHE A 270 0.25 12.12 -22.08
C PHE A 270 -0.51 12.81 -23.22
N LYS A 271 -1.21 12.03 -24.05
CA LYS A 271 -2.06 12.51 -25.13
C LYS A 271 -3.46 11.94 -24.99
N SER A 272 -4.49 12.77 -25.19
CA SER A 272 -5.89 12.31 -25.09
C SER A 272 -6.39 11.61 -26.34
N PHE A 273 -5.82 11.94 -27.50
CA PHE A 273 -6.20 11.39 -28.78
C PHE A 273 -5.00 11.45 -29.73
N VAL A 274 -4.73 10.34 -30.43
CA VAL A 274 -3.64 10.21 -31.41
C VAL A 274 -4.16 9.30 -32.53
N VAL A 275 -3.85 9.66 -33.77
CA VAL A 275 -4.17 8.88 -34.97
C VAL A 275 -2.87 8.65 -35.71
N ALA A 276 -2.66 7.42 -36.20
CA ALA A 276 -1.54 7.11 -37.07
C ALA A 276 -1.78 7.71 -38.47
N ASP A 277 -0.72 8.15 -39.14
CA ASP A 277 -0.76 8.72 -40.48
C ASP A 277 0.38 8.15 -41.35
N GLU A 278 0.65 8.79 -42.49
CA GLU A 278 1.69 8.34 -43.43
C GLU A 278 3.11 8.48 -42.86
N GLU A 279 3.32 9.33 -41.84
CA GLU A 279 4.62 9.60 -41.22
C GLU A 279 4.78 8.88 -39.87
N TYR A 280 3.70 8.69 -39.12
CA TYR A 280 3.73 8.15 -37.76
C TYR A 280 2.85 6.92 -37.56
N THR A 281 3.43 5.85 -37.01
CA THR A 281 2.70 4.69 -36.48
C THR A 281 2.50 4.79 -34.96
N ILE A 282 1.54 4.02 -34.43
CA ILE A 282 1.30 3.89 -32.99
C ILE A 282 1.78 2.51 -32.56
N GLU A 283 2.82 2.48 -31.73
CA GLU A 283 3.41 1.25 -31.22
C GLU A 283 3.10 1.06 -29.73
N ASN A 284 2.94 -0.21 -29.31
CA ASN A 284 2.75 -0.58 -27.91
C ASN A 284 3.83 -1.56 -27.47
N TYR A 285 4.52 -1.23 -26.38
CA TYR A 285 5.57 -2.06 -25.78
C TYR A 285 5.18 -2.44 -24.35
N ASP A 286 5.22 -3.73 -24.04
CA ASP A 286 4.91 -4.27 -22.71
C ASP A 286 6.11 -5.06 -22.17
N TYR A 287 6.41 -4.86 -20.89
CA TYR A 287 7.42 -5.65 -20.20
C TYR A 287 6.88 -7.02 -19.85
N CYS A 288 7.47 -8.06 -20.44
CA CYS A 288 7.26 -9.44 -20.02
C CYS A 288 7.69 -9.65 -18.56
N SER A 289 6.73 -9.64 -17.63
CA SER A 289 6.96 -9.90 -16.20
C SER A 289 7.88 -8.86 -15.51
N LEU A 290 7.53 -7.57 -15.62
CA LEU A 290 8.28 -6.45 -14.99
C LEU A 290 8.60 -6.68 -13.51
N TYR A 291 7.61 -6.91 -12.65
CA TYR A 291 7.87 -7.07 -11.21
C TYR A 291 8.73 -8.30 -10.88
N PRO A 292 8.49 -9.50 -11.44
CA PRO A 292 9.43 -10.61 -11.31
C PRO A 292 10.86 -10.25 -11.73
N PHE A 293 11.05 -9.56 -12.86
CA PHE A 293 12.37 -9.10 -13.27
C PHE A 293 13.01 -8.19 -12.22
N ILE A 294 12.26 -7.23 -11.67
CA ILE A 294 12.76 -6.34 -10.62
C ILE A 294 13.17 -7.13 -9.37
N ASN A 295 12.33 -8.04 -8.89
CA ASN A 295 12.63 -8.82 -7.67
C ASN A 295 13.84 -9.74 -7.83
N ILE A 296 14.08 -10.28 -9.03
CA ILE A 296 15.20 -11.19 -9.28
C ILE A 296 16.49 -10.40 -9.55
N ARG A 297 16.40 -9.27 -10.28
CA ARG A 297 17.60 -8.63 -10.88
C ARG A 297 17.58 -7.11 -10.89
N GLY A 298 16.41 -6.48 -10.86
CA GLY A 298 16.33 -5.02 -11.00
C GLY A 298 16.62 -4.25 -9.73
N ALA A 299 16.16 -4.76 -8.58
CA ALA A 299 16.30 -4.10 -7.28
C ALA A 299 17.24 -4.87 -6.34
N LYS A 300 17.79 -4.14 -5.38
CA LYS A 300 18.42 -4.70 -4.17
C LYS A 300 17.44 -4.60 -3.00
N TYR A 301 17.59 -5.49 -2.03
CA TYR A 301 16.75 -5.56 -0.84
C TYR A 301 17.60 -5.57 0.45
N PRO A 302 17.20 -4.82 1.49
CA PRO A 302 18.00 -4.67 2.70
C PRO A 302 17.88 -5.88 3.63
N ILE A 303 18.95 -6.14 4.37
CA ILE A 303 19.07 -7.20 5.36
C ILE A 303 19.09 -6.57 6.76
N GLY A 304 18.20 -7.03 7.63
CA GLY A 304 18.13 -6.55 9.01
C GLY A 304 17.48 -5.17 9.16
N ALA A 305 17.52 -4.62 10.36
CA ALA A 305 16.92 -3.31 10.67
C ALA A 305 17.77 -2.15 10.13
N PRO A 306 17.17 -1.01 9.78
CA PRO A 306 17.92 0.15 9.33
C PRO A 306 18.66 0.83 10.49
N LEU A 307 19.73 1.55 10.13
CA LEU A 307 20.17 2.69 10.92
C LEU A 307 19.16 3.82 10.72
N ARG A 308 18.49 4.20 11.80
CA ARG A 308 17.57 5.33 11.79
C ARG A 308 18.31 6.62 12.12
N ILE A 309 18.28 7.57 11.18
CA ILE A 309 18.92 8.88 11.30
C ILE A 309 17.82 9.95 11.38
N THR A 310 17.81 10.72 12.47
CA THR A 310 16.80 11.77 12.74
C THR A 310 17.41 13.16 12.92
N ASP A 311 18.73 13.23 13.07
CA ASP A 311 19.54 14.41 13.28
C ASP A 311 20.95 14.16 12.74
N TYR A 312 21.77 15.22 12.68
CA TYR A 312 23.16 15.18 12.18
C TYR A 312 23.28 14.50 10.81
N PHE A 313 22.39 14.86 9.89
CA PHE A 313 22.45 14.39 8.52
C PHE A 313 23.73 14.85 7.82
N ASP A 314 24.22 14.03 6.90
CA ASP A 314 25.28 14.34 5.97
C ASP A 314 24.85 15.53 5.10
N GLU A 315 25.84 16.32 4.69
CA GLU A 315 25.62 17.52 3.91
C GLU A 315 24.90 17.23 2.58
N ILE A 316 23.87 18.01 2.28
CA ILE A 316 23.19 17.95 1.00
C ILE A 316 24.05 18.67 -0.04
N VAL A 317 24.71 17.90 -0.91
CA VAL A 317 25.50 18.45 -2.02
C VAL A 317 24.62 18.55 -3.28
N PRO A 318 24.35 19.76 -3.81
CA PRO A 318 23.47 19.93 -4.96
C PRO A 318 23.91 19.11 -6.18
N GLY A 319 22.97 18.35 -6.76
CA GLY A 319 23.20 17.54 -7.96
C GLY A 319 23.95 16.22 -7.72
N GLN A 320 24.35 15.91 -6.49
CA GLN A 320 24.96 14.62 -6.16
C GLN A 320 23.93 13.63 -5.62
N PRO A 321 24.15 12.31 -5.81
CA PRO A 321 23.35 11.28 -5.16
C PRO A 321 23.37 11.41 -3.63
N LEU A 322 22.33 10.89 -3.00
CA LEU A 322 22.27 10.79 -1.54
C LEU A 322 23.41 9.88 -1.03
N PRO A 323 24.04 10.22 0.12
CA PRO A 323 25.01 9.34 0.77
C PRO A 323 24.36 8.15 1.48
N TYR A 324 23.02 8.07 1.45
CA TYR A 324 22.20 7.07 2.11
C TYR A 324 21.57 6.09 1.12
N HIS A 325 21.36 4.85 1.56
CA HIS A 325 20.71 3.79 0.79
C HIS A 325 19.56 3.18 1.60
N GLY A 326 18.32 3.39 1.14
CA GLY A 326 17.11 2.91 1.82
C GLY A 326 15.89 3.79 1.55
N LEU A 327 15.28 4.33 2.62
CA LEU A 327 14.14 5.24 2.55
C LEU A 327 14.49 6.61 3.13
N ALA A 328 14.05 7.69 2.49
CA ALA A 328 14.22 9.04 3.01
C ALA A 328 12.87 9.77 3.07
N PHE A 329 12.62 10.42 4.21
CA PHE A 329 11.56 11.39 4.38
C PHE A 329 12.16 12.80 4.25
N CYS A 330 11.78 13.53 3.21
CA CYS A 330 12.46 14.78 2.87
C CYS A 330 11.56 15.81 2.18
N ASP A 331 12.04 17.05 2.13
CA ASP A 331 11.56 18.08 1.22
C ASP A 331 12.45 18.12 -0.01
N ILE A 332 11.84 18.04 -1.20
CA ILE A 332 12.55 18.08 -2.48
C ILE A 332 11.86 19.02 -3.46
N LEU A 333 12.64 19.88 -4.12
CA LEU A 333 12.18 20.88 -5.07
C LEU A 333 12.28 20.34 -6.50
N PRO A 334 11.15 20.13 -7.21
CA PRO A 334 11.21 19.78 -8.62
C PRO A 334 11.75 20.94 -9.47
N PRO A 335 12.40 20.66 -10.61
CA PRO A 335 12.75 21.69 -11.59
C PRO A 335 11.47 22.33 -12.16
N LYS A 336 11.58 23.54 -12.73
CA LYS A 336 10.42 24.23 -13.32
C LYS A 336 9.88 23.53 -14.56
N ASN A 337 10.77 22.89 -15.32
CA ASN A 337 10.44 22.15 -16.53
C ASN A 337 11.09 20.77 -16.45
N CYS A 338 10.26 19.73 -16.52
CA CYS A 338 10.68 18.34 -16.59
C CYS A 338 9.55 17.59 -17.33
N PRO A 339 9.72 17.36 -18.65
CA PRO A 339 8.67 16.78 -19.49
C PRO A 339 8.18 15.40 -19.01
N ILE A 340 9.07 14.65 -18.36
CA ILE A 340 8.74 13.37 -17.71
C ILE A 340 9.07 13.53 -16.21
N PRO A 341 8.12 13.98 -15.39
CA PRO A 341 8.33 14.10 -13.94
C PRO A 341 8.64 12.74 -13.31
N VAL A 342 9.49 12.75 -12.28
CA VAL A 342 10.04 11.54 -11.66
C VAL A 342 9.28 11.13 -10.40
N LEU A 343 9.21 12.02 -9.41
CA LEU A 343 8.72 11.63 -8.08
C LEU A 343 7.19 11.53 -8.01
N PRO A 344 6.66 10.39 -7.52
CA PRO A 344 5.24 10.24 -7.25
C PRO A 344 4.82 10.97 -5.97
N VAL A 345 3.58 11.46 -5.94
CA VAL A 345 2.88 11.85 -4.71
C VAL A 345 1.43 11.39 -4.77
N ARG A 346 0.83 11.20 -3.60
CA ARG A 346 -0.62 10.95 -3.48
C ARG A 346 -1.35 12.25 -3.17
N VAL A 347 -2.24 12.67 -4.05
CA VAL A 347 -3.15 13.80 -3.82
C VAL A 347 -4.56 13.35 -4.11
N ASP A 348 -5.47 13.57 -3.16
CA ASP A 348 -6.87 13.10 -3.23
C ASP A 348 -7.01 11.62 -3.61
N SER A 349 -6.19 10.77 -2.98
CA SER A 349 -6.11 9.32 -3.23
C SER A 349 -5.67 8.93 -4.65
N LYS A 350 -5.17 9.87 -5.45
CA LYS A 350 -4.61 9.61 -6.78
C LYS A 350 -3.10 9.73 -6.77
N LEU A 351 -2.45 8.80 -7.46
CA LEU A 351 -1.02 8.85 -7.74
C LEU A 351 -0.76 9.81 -8.90
N ILE A 352 0.02 10.86 -8.66
CA ILE A 352 0.39 11.85 -9.67
C ILE A 352 1.87 12.21 -9.55
N PHE A 353 2.43 12.82 -10.59
CA PHE A 353 3.85 13.18 -10.67
C PHE A 353 4.01 14.69 -10.93
N PRO A 354 3.80 15.55 -9.93
CA PRO A 354 3.75 17.00 -10.11
C PRO A 354 5.12 17.67 -9.99
N LEU A 355 5.26 18.84 -10.61
CA LEU A 355 6.42 19.73 -10.45
C LEU A 355 6.17 20.90 -9.47
N CYS A 356 5.00 20.92 -8.83
CA CYS A 356 4.61 21.95 -7.87
C CYS A 356 3.50 21.45 -6.93
N LYS A 357 3.78 21.48 -5.63
CA LYS A 357 2.83 21.14 -4.55
C LYS A 357 1.51 21.90 -4.61
N LYS A 358 1.53 23.23 -4.74
CA LYS A 358 0.28 24.01 -4.83
C LYS A 358 -0.52 23.69 -6.08
N CYS A 359 0.14 23.41 -7.21
CA CYS A 359 -0.56 23.03 -8.44
C CYS A 359 -1.23 21.66 -8.31
N SER A 360 -0.59 20.69 -7.65
CA SER A 360 -1.16 19.37 -7.46
C SER A 360 -2.41 19.40 -6.59
N THR A 361 -2.44 20.22 -5.54
CA THR A 361 -3.61 20.35 -4.65
C THR A 361 -4.74 21.20 -5.24
N SER A 362 -4.40 22.28 -5.96
CA SER A 362 -5.39 23.16 -6.61
C SER A 362 -5.96 22.64 -7.93
N LYS A 363 -5.43 21.52 -8.47
CA LYS A 363 -5.83 20.92 -9.75
C LYS A 363 -5.84 21.90 -10.92
N ARG A 364 -4.87 22.82 -10.92
CA ARG A 364 -4.74 23.87 -11.92
C ARG A 364 -4.48 23.28 -13.32
N LYS A 365 -5.25 23.73 -14.32
CA LYS A 365 -5.14 23.27 -15.72
C LYS A 365 -4.23 24.11 -16.62
N THR A 366 -3.72 25.23 -16.11
CA THR A 366 -2.85 26.16 -16.86
C THR A 366 -1.40 26.04 -16.41
N PRO A 367 -0.41 26.49 -17.21
CA PRO A 367 1.00 26.52 -16.81
C PRO A 367 1.24 27.13 -15.42
N CYS A 368 2.11 26.48 -14.65
CA CYS A 368 2.44 26.91 -13.30
C CYS A 368 3.06 28.31 -13.30
N LYS A 369 2.57 29.20 -12.42
CA LYS A 369 3.12 30.55 -12.21
C LYS A 369 3.82 30.70 -10.85
N HIS A 370 3.83 29.64 -10.03
CA HIS A 370 4.46 29.69 -8.72
C HIS A 370 5.98 29.74 -8.88
N THR A 371 6.61 30.72 -8.23
CA THR A 371 8.07 30.91 -8.23
C THR A 371 8.67 30.66 -6.85
N LYS A 372 7.90 30.85 -5.78
CA LYS A 372 8.35 30.62 -4.40
C LYS A 372 8.63 29.13 -4.18
N VAL A 373 9.78 28.82 -3.60
CA VAL A 373 10.18 27.44 -3.26
C VAL A 373 9.11 26.78 -2.39
N THR A 374 8.60 27.51 -1.40
CA THR A 374 7.57 27.05 -0.44
C THR A 374 6.26 26.61 -1.07
N ASP A 375 5.93 27.14 -2.26
CA ASP A 375 4.75 26.78 -3.03
C ASP A 375 4.96 25.52 -3.88
N ARG A 376 6.22 25.16 -4.15
CA ARG A 376 6.60 24.16 -5.16
C ARG A 376 7.13 22.85 -4.58
N TYR A 377 7.99 22.90 -3.56
CA TYR A 377 8.64 21.70 -3.04
C TYR A 377 7.62 20.66 -2.58
N LEU A 378 7.95 19.40 -2.79
CA LEU A 378 7.20 18.23 -2.37
C LEU A 378 7.77 17.75 -1.04
N THR A 379 6.90 17.27 -0.16
CA THR A 379 7.27 16.59 1.09
C THR A 379 6.71 15.18 1.02
N GLY A 380 7.55 14.18 1.28
CA GLY A 380 7.12 12.79 1.20
C GLY A 380 8.24 11.83 1.52
N VAL A 381 7.88 10.56 1.60
CA VAL A 381 8.82 9.45 1.77
C VAL A 381 9.01 8.79 0.42
N TRP A 382 10.26 8.54 0.04
CA TRP A 382 10.62 7.85 -1.20
C TRP A 382 11.81 6.91 -0.96
N CYS A 383 11.97 5.93 -1.84
CA CYS A 383 13.19 5.15 -1.92
C CYS A 383 14.34 6.04 -2.42
N THR A 384 15.54 5.89 -1.85
CA THR A 384 16.71 6.71 -2.20
C THR A 384 17.06 6.63 -3.68
N ASP A 385 16.86 5.48 -4.32
CA ASP A 385 17.10 5.30 -5.77
C ASP A 385 16.18 6.18 -6.63
N GLU A 386 14.91 6.34 -6.24
CA GLU A 386 13.97 7.21 -6.96
C GLU A 386 14.30 8.69 -6.76
N ILE A 387 14.81 9.05 -5.57
CA ILE A 387 15.33 10.38 -5.27
C ILE A 387 16.58 10.67 -6.10
N ASN A 388 17.51 9.72 -6.18
CA ASN A 388 18.73 9.85 -6.98
C ASN A 388 18.42 10.02 -8.47
N LEU A 389 17.45 9.26 -9.00
CA LEU A 389 16.92 9.49 -10.34
C LEU A 389 16.34 10.91 -10.47
N ALA A 390 15.54 11.36 -9.51
CA ALA A 390 14.97 12.71 -9.53
C ALA A 390 16.06 13.80 -9.53
N ILE A 391 17.12 13.64 -8.75
CA ILE A 391 18.26 14.58 -8.71
C ILE A 391 18.95 14.64 -10.08
N SER A 392 19.16 13.50 -10.73
CA SER A 392 19.71 13.46 -12.10
C SER A 392 18.83 14.18 -13.13
N GLU A 393 17.54 14.32 -12.83
CA GLU A 393 16.54 15.04 -13.63
C GLU A 393 16.31 16.49 -13.18
N GLY A 394 17.23 17.03 -12.36
CA GLY A 394 17.26 18.43 -11.95
C GLY A 394 16.43 18.76 -10.71
N TYR A 395 15.97 17.77 -9.95
CA TYR A 395 15.37 18.00 -8.65
C TYR A 395 16.44 18.39 -7.62
N GLN A 396 16.08 19.24 -6.66
CA GLN A 396 16.99 19.70 -5.61
C GLN A 396 16.46 19.25 -4.25
N LEU A 397 17.21 18.39 -3.57
CA LEU A 397 16.91 18.04 -2.18
C LEU A 397 17.09 19.29 -1.31
N LEU A 398 16.11 19.61 -0.48
CA LEU A 398 16.13 20.80 0.38
C LEU A 398 16.43 20.46 1.83
N LYS A 399 15.84 19.37 2.33
CA LYS A 399 15.89 19.03 3.75
C LYS A 399 15.56 17.55 3.98
N TYR A 400 16.31 16.90 4.88
CA TYR A 400 15.92 15.64 5.48
C TYR A 400 15.06 15.87 6.73
N HIS A 401 14.06 15.02 6.91
CA HIS A 401 13.27 14.93 8.15
C HIS A 401 13.56 13.65 8.91
N GLU A 402 13.85 12.54 8.21
CA GLU A 402 14.28 11.26 8.76
C GLU A 402 14.80 10.36 7.62
N VAL A 403 15.84 9.55 7.88
CA VAL A 403 16.39 8.59 6.91
C VAL A 403 16.50 7.22 7.57
N TRP A 404 16.10 6.19 6.83
CA TRP A 404 16.35 4.79 7.17
C TRP A 404 17.41 4.28 6.21
N ASP A 405 18.63 4.13 6.73
CA ASP A 405 19.82 3.78 5.97
C ASP A 405 20.24 2.34 6.28
N TRP A 406 20.67 1.60 5.26
CA TRP A 406 21.29 0.29 5.41
C TRP A 406 22.70 0.32 4.80
N PRO A 407 23.73 -0.13 5.54
CA PRO A 407 25.08 -0.23 4.99
C PRO A 407 25.10 -1.08 3.72
N GLU A 408 25.94 -0.75 2.75
CA GLU A 408 25.98 -1.44 1.44
C GLU A 408 26.17 -2.97 1.55
N LYS A 409 26.89 -3.45 2.57
CA LYS A 409 27.07 -4.89 2.85
C LYS A 409 25.79 -5.60 3.30
N SER A 410 24.78 -4.85 3.72
CA SER A 410 23.50 -5.33 4.22
C SER A 410 22.43 -5.33 3.13
N TRP A 411 22.81 -5.57 1.88
CA TRP A 411 21.90 -5.66 0.74
C TRP A 411 22.14 -6.93 -0.05
N PHE A 412 21.08 -7.50 -0.62
CA PHE A 412 21.18 -8.60 -1.58
C PHE A 412 20.33 -8.32 -2.83
N GLN A 413 20.64 -9.03 -3.90
CA GLN A 413 19.90 -9.01 -5.16
C GLN A 413 19.53 -10.45 -5.54
N GLY A 414 18.32 -10.66 -6.05
CA GLY A 414 17.81 -11.99 -6.41
C GLY A 414 17.50 -12.84 -5.19
N GLY A 415 18.52 -13.34 -4.50
CA GLY A 415 18.40 -14.08 -3.23
C GLY A 415 17.24 -15.09 -3.21
N PHE A 416 16.36 -14.97 -2.21
CA PHE A 416 15.20 -15.85 -2.10
C PHE A 416 14.17 -15.65 -3.23
N TYR A 417 14.06 -14.44 -3.80
CA TYR A 417 13.18 -14.20 -4.94
C TYR A 417 13.64 -14.96 -6.16
N GLU A 418 14.94 -14.91 -6.51
CA GLU A 418 15.49 -15.67 -7.63
C GLU A 418 15.29 -17.17 -7.43
N LYS A 419 15.61 -17.69 -6.23
CA LYS A 419 15.44 -19.11 -5.90
C LYS A 419 13.98 -19.58 -6.07
N PHE A 420 13.00 -18.77 -5.64
CA PHE A 420 11.58 -19.12 -5.71
C PHE A 420 10.98 -18.89 -7.11
N MET A 421 11.28 -17.76 -7.74
CA MET A 421 10.63 -17.32 -8.98
C MET A 421 11.22 -17.97 -10.23
N SER A 422 12.51 -18.35 -10.25
CA SER A 422 13.15 -18.89 -11.46
C SER A 422 12.49 -20.18 -11.99
N PRO A 423 12.15 -21.18 -11.15
CA PRO A 423 11.40 -22.35 -11.62
C PRO A 423 10.02 -22.00 -12.16
N LEU A 424 9.33 -21.02 -11.56
CA LEU A 424 8.02 -20.56 -11.99
C LEU A 424 8.09 -19.80 -13.33
N LEU A 425 9.15 -19.02 -13.56
CA LEU A 425 9.42 -18.40 -14.86
C LEU A 425 9.67 -19.46 -15.92
N LYS A 426 10.53 -20.45 -15.64
CA LYS A 426 10.77 -21.60 -16.53
C LYS A 426 9.45 -22.29 -16.93
N MET A 427 8.66 -22.67 -15.93
CA MET A 427 7.34 -23.27 -16.13
C MET A 427 6.41 -22.39 -16.97
N LYS A 428 6.41 -21.07 -16.75
CA LYS A 428 5.61 -20.10 -17.52
C LYS A 428 6.02 -20.06 -19.00
N HIS A 429 7.32 -20.08 -19.31
CA HIS A 429 7.81 -20.08 -20.68
C HIS A 429 7.51 -21.40 -21.38
N GLU A 430 7.85 -22.53 -20.75
CA GLU A 430 7.61 -23.86 -21.33
C GLU A 430 6.11 -24.14 -21.57
N SER A 431 5.25 -23.71 -20.65
CA SER A 431 3.79 -23.84 -20.78
C SER A 431 3.17 -22.89 -21.81
N SER A 432 3.91 -21.90 -22.31
CA SER A 432 3.41 -21.03 -23.37
C SER A 432 3.38 -21.73 -24.74
N GLY A 433 4.15 -22.80 -24.89
CA GLY A 433 4.36 -23.47 -26.17
C GLY A 433 5.24 -22.66 -27.11
N TRP A 434 5.43 -23.18 -28.32
CA TRP A 434 6.21 -22.51 -29.36
C TRP A 434 5.43 -21.33 -29.97
N PRO A 435 6.11 -20.22 -30.33
CA PRO A 435 5.47 -19.06 -30.95
C PRO A 435 4.73 -19.35 -32.26
N GLU A 436 5.29 -20.23 -33.10
CA GLU A 436 4.73 -20.63 -34.39
C GLU A 436 4.55 -22.17 -34.40
N GLU A 437 3.49 -22.66 -35.07
CA GLU A 437 3.33 -24.09 -35.32
C GLU A 437 4.34 -24.56 -36.38
N GLY A 438 4.96 -25.72 -36.14
CA GLY A 438 5.92 -26.31 -37.10
C GLY A 438 7.27 -25.59 -37.22
N MET A 439 7.69 -24.82 -36.19
CA MET A 439 9.02 -24.18 -36.19
C MET A 439 10.15 -25.17 -36.46
N SER A 440 11.11 -24.76 -37.30
CA SER A 440 12.37 -25.47 -37.50
C SER A 440 13.20 -25.51 -36.21
N GLU A 441 14.13 -26.44 -36.12
CA GLU A 441 14.97 -26.58 -34.94
C GLU A 441 15.84 -25.33 -34.69
N GLU A 442 16.33 -24.69 -35.76
CA GLU A 442 17.10 -23.45 -35.66
C GLU A 442 16.27 -22.31 -35.05
N LYS A 443 14.99 -22.19 -35.45
CA LYS A 443 14.08 -21.20 -34.88
C LYS A 443 13.76 -21.48 -33.42
N LYS A 444 13.60 -22.76 -33.02
CA LYS A 444 13.39 -23.14 -31.62
C LYS A 444 14.61 -22.80 -30.76
N GLN A 445 15.81 -23.14 -31.23
CA GLN A 445 17.06 -22.81 -30.54
C GLN A 445 17.27 -21.29 -30.43
N ALA A 446 16.95 -20.53 -31.49
CA ALA A 446 16.99 -19.06 -31.44
C ALA A 446 15.99 -18.48 -30.41
N HIS A 447 14.79 -19.05 -30.31
CA HIS A 447 13.80 -18.66 -29.30
C HIS A 447 14.29 -18.94 -27.88
N ILE A 448 14.82 -20.14 -27.62
CA ILE A 448 15.41 -20.51 -26.33
C ILE A 448 16.56 -19.58 -25.97
N LYS A 449 17.45 -19.30 -26.93
CA LYS A 449 18.56 -18.38 -26.75
C LYS A 449 18.07 -16.97 -26.40
N THR A 450 17.04 -16.48 -27.06
CA THR A 450 16.43 -15.18 -26.75
C THR A 450 15.93 -15.14 -25.31
N ILE A 451 15.15 -16.15 -24.88
CA ILE A 451 14.64 -16.22 -23.50
C ILE A 451 15.77 -16.36 -22.47
N HIS A 452 16.84 -17.08 -22.80
CA HIS A 452 18.03 -17.15 -21.95
C HIS A 452 18.77 -15.81 -21.87
N ASP A 453 18.94 -15.12 -22.99
CA ASP A 453 19.68 -13.87 -23.07
C ASP A 453 18.89 -12.71 -22.41
N THR A 454 17.56 -12.71 -22.49
CA THR A 454 16.71 -11.65 -21.91
C THR A 454 16.24 -11.95 -20.50
N ASP A 455 15.74 -13.16 -20.26
CA ASP A 455 15.03 -13.52 -19.02
C ASP A 455 15.89 -14.46 -18.15
N HIS A 456 17.02 -14.94 -18.67
CA HIS A 456 17.96 -15.84 -18.00
C HIS A 456 17.33 -17.16 -17.55
N VAL A 457 16.31 -17.58 -18.29
CA VAL A 457 15.60 -18.84 -18.08
C VAL A 457 16.19 -19.89 -19.00
N LYS A 458 16.66 -20.99 -18.41
CA LYS A 458 17.06 -22.19 -19.15
C LYS A 458 15.86 -23.08 -19.40
N MET A 459 15.26 -22.94 -20.58
CA MET A 459 14.16 -23.78 -21.03
C MET A 459 14.64 -25.17 -21.43
N ASP A 460 13.81 -26.17 -21.18
CA ASP A 460 13.98 -27.53 -21.68
C ASP A 460 13.05 -27.74 -22.90
N PRO A 461 13.61 -27.93 -24.12
CA PRO A 461 12.82 -28.09 -25.34
C PRO A 461 11.77 -29.20 -25.25
N GLU A 462 12.05 -30.27 -24.49
CA GLU A 462 11.16 -31.44 -24.36
C GLU A 462 9.90 -31.11 -23.54
N ASN A 463 9.99 -30.13 -22.65
CA ASN A 463 8.89 -29.68 -21.81
C ASN A 463 8.05 -28.55 -22.44
N VAL A 464 8.48 -27.99 -23.59
CA VAL A 464 7.76 -26.90 -24.25
C VAL A 464 6.47 -27.40 -24.89
N LYS A 465 5.35 -27.15 -24.22
CA LYS A 465 4.01 -27.53 -24.68
C LYS A 465 3.00 -26.48 -24.27
N LYS A 466 2.12 -26.10 -25.20
CA LYS A 466 1.03 -25.16 -24.94
C LYS A 466 0.11 -25.73 -23.85
N ASN A 467 0.15 -25.12 -22.67
CA ASN A 467 -0.69 -25.45 -21.52
C ASN A 467 -1.19 -24.15 -20.86
N PRO A 468 -2.36 -23.63 -21.31
CA PRO A 468 -2.89 -22.36 -20.82
C PRO A 468 -3.17 -22.34 -19.31
N ALA A 469 -3.57 -23.48 -18.72
CA ALA A 469 -3.87 -23.58 -17.30
C ALA A 469 -2.60 -23.46 -16.46
N LEU A 470 -1.58 -24.26 -16.78
CA LEU A 470 -0.29 -24.25 -16.08
C LEU A 470 0.43 -22.90 -16.25
N ARG A 471 0.38 -22.33 -17.47
CA ARG A 471 0.90 -20.99 -17.73
C ARG A 471 0.22 -19.94 -16.85
N SER A 472 -1.10 -20.00 -16.71
CA SER A 472 -1.88 -19.07 -15.90
C SER A 472 -1.54 -19.22 -14.42
N LEU A 473 -1.41 -20.45 -13.93
CA LEU A 473 -0.99 -20.76 -12.56
C LEU A 473 0.40 -20.19 -12.25
N ALA A 474 1.40 -20.48 -13.10
CA ALA A 474 2.76 -19.98 -12.93
C ALA A 474 2.81 -18.44 -12.93
N LYS A 475 2.07 -17.79 -13.86
CA LYS A 475 1.94 -16.33 -13.90
C LYS A 475 1.30 -15.77 -12.62
N LEU A 476 0.27 -16.44 -12.11
CA LEU A 476 -0.40 -16.03 -10.88
C LEU A 476 0.53 -16.12 -9.68
N PHE A 477 1.30 -17.21 -9.55
CA PHE A 477 2.27 -17.36 -8.49
C PHE A 477 3.35 -16.27 -8.53
N LEU A 478 3.94 -16.01 -9.70
CA LEU A 478 4.92 -14.94 -9.90
C LEU A 478 4.38 -13.57 -9.48
N ASN A 479 3.16 -13.22 -9.89
CA ASN A 479 2.56 -11.92 -9.57
C ASN A 479 2.15 -11.80 -8.09
N SER A 480 1.86 -12.92 -7.42
CA SER A 480 1.45 -12.95 -6.01
C SER A 480 2.61 -13.10 -5.02
N THR A 481 3.85 -13.26 -5.50
CA THR A 481 5.02 -13.54 -4.63
C THR A 481 5.41 -12.36 -3.75
N TRP A 482 5.28 -11.14 -4.26
CA TRP A 482 5.80 -9.94 -3.59
C TRP A 482 4.69 -9.22 -2.80
N GLY A 483 3.54 -8.94 -3.44
CA GLY A 483 2.44 -8.13 -2.87
C GLY A 483 1.93 -8.46 -1.46
N LYS A 484 2.18 -9.67 -0.95
CA LYS A 484 1.84 -10.06 0.42
C LYS A 484 2.69 -9.32 1.47
N PHE A 485 3.92 -8.92 1.15
CA PHE A 485 4.76 -8.12 2.05
C PHE A 485 4.18 -6.72 2.32
N ALA A 486 3.29 -6.20 1.47
CA ALA A 486 2.64 -4.89 1.61
C ALA A 486 1.21 -4.98 2.14
N GLN A 487 0.78 -6.15 2.64
CA GLN A 487 -0.58 -6.34 3.15
C GLN A 487 -0.95 -5.19 4.10
N ASN A 488 -2.12 -4.61 3.88
CA ASN A 488 -2.58 -3.49 4.68
C ASN A 488 -3.17 -4.03 6.00
N PRO A 489 -2.61 -3.71 7.17
CA PRO A 489 -3.19 -4.14 8.44
C PRO A 489 -4.42 -3.31 8.83
N CYS A 490 -4.65 -2.17 8.16
CA CYS A 490 -5.82 -1.32 8.39
C CYS A 490 -7.04 -1.82 7.58
N GLU A 491 -7.47 -3.04 7.88
CA GLU A 491 -8.66 -3.66 7.28
C GLU A 491 -9.90 -3.47 8.16
N THR A 492 -11.07 -3.40 7.52
CA THR A 492 -12.34 -3.45 8.24
C THR A 492 -12.63 -4.90 8.60
N GLU A 493 -12.55 -5.21 9.89
CA GLU A 493 -12.95 -6.51 10.43
C GLU A 493 -14.48 -6.54 10.51
N THR A 494 -15.11 -7.55 9.88
CA THR A 494 -16.56 -7.73 9.91
C THR A 494 -16.89 -9.10 10.48
N LYS A 495 -17.81 -9.15 11.44
CA LYS A 495 -18.30 -10.38 12.06
C LYS A 495 -19.82 -10.45 11.94
N LEU A 496 -20.30 -11.66 11.66
CA LEU A 496 -21.71 -12.00 11.80
C LEU A 496 -21.87 -12.73 13.14
N LEU A 497 -22.58 -12.12 14.08
CA LEU A 497 -22.73 -12.62 15.44
C LEU A 497 -24.21 -12.84 15.77
N PRO A 498 -24.57 -13.92 16.49
CA PRO A 498 -25.93 -14.09 16.99
C PRO A 498 -26.33 -12.93 17.92
N THR A 499 -27.58 -12.46 17.82
CA THR A 499 -28.13 -11.40 18.70
C THR A 499 -28.07 -11.79 20.18
N SER A 500 -28.12 -13.10 20.49
CA SER A 500 -27.93 -13.64 21.85
C SER A 500 -26.56 -13.34 22.46
N HIS A 501 -25.56 -12.95 21.66
CA HIS A 501 -24.21 -12.59 22.11
C HIS A 501 -24.03 -11.08 22.33
N GLY A 502 -25.06 -10.38 22.83
CA GLY A 502 -25.06 -8.92 23.01
C GLY A 502 -23.80 -8.34 23.68
N LEU A 503 -23.28 -8.98 24.73
CA LEU A 503 -22.05 -8.53 25.40
C LEU A 503 -20.82 -8.61 24.50
N LYS A 504 -20.65 -9.70 23.72
CA LYS A 504 -19.52 -9.85 22.79
C LYS A 504 -19.62 -8.85 21.65
N ILE A 505 -20.85 -8.57 21.20
CA ILE A 505 -21.12 -7.57 20.17
C ILE A 505 -20.67 -6.19 20.66
N ALA A 506 -21.09 -5.78 21.87
CA ALA A 506 -20.68 -4.51 22.47
C ALA A 506 -19.16 -4.44 22.70
N GLN A 507 -18.56 -5.49 23.28
CA GLN A 507 -17.11 -5.56 23.48
C GLN A 507 -16.32 -5.45 22.16
N PHE A 508 -16.82 -6.06 21.09
CA PHE A 508 -16.20 -5.96 19.77
C PHE A 508 -16.37 -4.57 19.16
N PHE A 509 -17.59 -4.04 19.19
CA PHE A 509 -17.92 -2.78 18.53
C PHE A 509 -17.26 -1.57 19.22
N ASP A 510 -17.19 -1.59 20.55
CA ASP A 510 -16.67 -0.50 21.39
C ASP A 510 -15.21 -0.71 21.83
N GLU A 511 -14.49 -1.68 21.25
CA GLU A 511 -13.09 -1.91 21.60
C GLU A 511 -12.24 -0.67 21.31
N GLN A 512 -11.53 -0.19 22.32
CA GLN A 512 -10.61 0.94 22.19
C GLN A 512 -9.50 0.63 21.16
N GLY A 513 -9.08 1.64 20.42
CA GLY A 513 -8.15 1.47 19.30
C GLY A 513 -8.83 1.13 17.97
N TYR A 514 -10.15 0.94 17.96
CA TYR A 514 -10.94 0.69 16.77
C TYR A 514 -12.02 1.77 16.55
N GLU A 515 -12.24 2.09 15.28
CA GLU A 515 -13.33 2.91 14.79
C GLU A 515 -14.51 1.99 14.40
N PRO A 516 -15.68 2.14 15.02
CA PRO A 516 -16.87 1.40 14.63
C PRO A 516 -17.31 1.80 13.21
N LYS A 517 -17.73 0.83 12.38
CA LYS A 517 -18.07 1.05 10.97
C LYS A 517 -19.48 0.63 10.59
N CYS A 518 -19.95 -0.50 11.11
CA CYS A 518 -21.26 -1.03 10.75
C CYS A 518 -21.88 -1.75 11.94
N PHE A 519 -23.15 -1.50 12.18
CA PHE A 519 -24.00 -2.31 13.05
C PHE A 519 -25.34 -2.45 12.34
N LYS A 520 -25.66 -3.65 11.86
CA LYS A 520 -26.90 -3.91 11.12
C LYS A 520 -27.46 -5.27 11.49
N ASP A 521 -28.76 -5.35 11.66
CA ASP A 521 -29.45 -6.63 11.79
C ASP A 521 -29.30 -7.45 10.50
N TRP A 522 -29.16 -8.75 10.65
CA TRP A 522 -29.03 -9.70 9.55
C TRP A 522 -29.97 -10.90 9.79
N GLY A 523 -31.13 -10.83 9.17
CA GLY A 523 -32.23 -11.76 9.48
C GLY A 523 -32.73 -11.56 10.92
N GLU A 524 -33.36 -12.59 11.48
CA GLU A 524 -34.04 -12.47 12.79
C GLU A 524 -33.10 -12.61 13.99
N ASN A 525 -31.98 -13.35 13.83
CA ASN A 525 -31.17 -13.83 14.96
C ASN A 525 -29.70 -13.44 14.89
N HIS A 526 -29.28 -12.59 13.95
CA HIS A 526 -27.89 -12.19 13.80
C HIS A 526 -27.75 -10.69 13.59
N VAL A 527 -26.57 -10.17 13.93
CA VAL A 527 -26.12 -8.83 13.60
C VAL A 527 -24.80 -8.90 12.84
N LEU A 528 -24.69 -8.08 11.82
CA LEU A 528 -23.46 -7.78 11.11
C LEU A 528 -22.81 -6.57 11.79
N VAL A 529 -21.67 -6.81 12.43
CA VAL A 529 -20.89 -5.78 13.09
C VAL A 529 -19.51 -5.64 12.47
N SER A 530 -19.09 -4.40 12.21
CA SER A 530 -17.79 -4.11 11.62
C SER A 530 -17.08 -2.99 12.34
N ARG A 531 -15.76 -3.12 12.44
CA ARG A 531 -14.84 -2.12 13.02
C ARG A 531 -13.57 -2.02 12.19
N ARG A 532 -12.80 -0.95 12.36
CA ARG A 532 -11.50 -0.76 11.70
C ARG A 532 -10.49 -0.21 12.71
N PRO A 533 -9.26 -0.73 12.80
CA PRO A 533 -8.27 -0.16 13.71
C PRO A 533 -7.95 1.30 13.33
N PHE A 534 -7.77 2.17 14.33
CA PHE A 534 -7.19 3.50 14.11
C PHE A 534 -5.78 3.36 13.55
N LYS A 535 -5.36 4.32 12.72
CA LYS A 535 -4.03 4.26 12.06
C LYS A 535 -2.90 4.24 13.08
N GLU A 536 -3.05 5.03 14.13
CA GLU A 536 -2.13 5.19 15.25
C GLU A 536 -2.00 3.90 16.07
N SER A 537 -3.02 3.03 16.04
CA SER A 537 -3.07 1.76 16.76
C SER A 537 -2.70 0.56 15.89
N LEU A 538 -2.29 0.78 14.63
CA LEU A 538 -1.92 -0.32 13.73
C LEU A 538 -0.72 -1.10 14.26
N GLN A 539 -0.91 -2.40 14.36
CA GLN A 539 0.17 -3.36 14.56
C GLN A 539 0.58 -3.91 13.21
N THR A 540 1.88 -3.89 12.94
CA THR A 540 2.45 -4.49 11.74
C THR A 540 2.22 -5.99 11.78
N ALA A 541 1.68 -6.55 10.69
CA ALA A 541 1.48 -7.98 10.59
C ALA A 541 2.84 -8.72 10.55
N CYS A 542 2.92 -9.87 11.20
CA CYS A 542 4.14 -10.68 11.17
C CYS A 542 4.55 -11.00 9.72
N PHE A 543 5.85 -10.89 9.43
CA PHE A 543 6.46 -11.18 8.12
C PHE A 543 5.90 -10.35 6.96
N THR A 544 5.47 -9.13 7.24
CA THR A 544 5.32 -8.08 6.24
C THR A 544 6.55 -7.19 6.28
N ASP A 545 6.96 -6.69 5.12
CA ASP A 545 8.04 -5.72 4.99
C ASP A 545 7.70 -4.76 3.86
N ILE A 546 7.12 -3.62 4.23
CA ILE A 546 6.68 -2.60 3.28
C ILE A 546 7.88 -1.99 2.54
N VAL A 547 9.08 -2.03 3.12
CA VAL A 547 10.29 -1.48 2.49
C VAL A 547 10.62 -2.27 1.22
N TYR A 548 10.54 -3.60 1.28
CA TYR A 548 10.77 -4.45 0.12
C TYR A 548 9.81 -4.12 -1.02
N GLU A 549 8.55 -3.88 -0.70
CA GLU A 549 7.51 -3.56 -1.68
C GLU A 549 7.66 -2.16 -2.26
N ALA A 550 8.09 -1.20 -1.42
CA ALA A 550 8.46 0.13 -1.87
C ALA A 550 9.64 0.05 -2.86
N LEU A 551 10.66 -0.78 -2.58
CA LEU A 551 11.82 -0.99 -3.45
C LEU A 551 11.44 -1.70 -4.76
N THR A 552 10.61 -2.76 -4.70
CA THR A 552 10.12 -3.46 -5.90
C THR A 552 9.35 -2.54 -6.83
N THR A 553 8.44 -1.73 -6.28
CA THR A 553 7.66 -0.79 -7.09
C THR A 553 8.49 0.42 -7.56
N CYS A 554 9.44 0.89 -6.75
CA CYS A 554 10.43 1.89 -7.13
C CYS A 554 11.26 1.41 -8.33
N GLY A 555 11.86 0.22 -8.25
CA GLY A 555 12.65 -0.35 -9.36
C GLY A 555 11.82 -0.49 -10.63
N ALA A 556 10.55 -0.89 -10.52
CA ALA A 556 9.64 -0.96 -11.66
C ALA A 556 9.36 0.42 -12.29
N ARG A 557 9.15 1.46 -11.48
CA ARG A 557 8.95 2.83 -11.97
C ARG A 557 10.21 3.41 -12.61
N ILE A 558 11.38 3.19 -12.01
CA ILE A 558 12.68 3.58 -12.59
C ILE A 558 12.86 2.89 -13.95
N LYS A 559 12.56 1.59 -14.05
CA LYS A 559 12.70 0.86 -15.30
C LYS A 559 11.77 1.37 -16.40
N LEU A 560 10.51 1.65 -16.06
CA LEU A 560 9.58 2.29 -16.96
C LEU A 560 10.04 3.69 -17.37
N TYR A 561 10.60 4.46 -16.43
CA TYR A 561 11.15 5.79 -16.70
C TYR A 561 12.27 5.75 -17.74
N GLU A 562 13.19 4.79 -17.65
CA GLU A 562 14.25 4.58 -18.65
C GLU A 562 13.67 4.35 -20.06
N ALA A 563 12.63 3.51 -20.18
CA ALA A 563 11.96 3.28 -21.47
C ALA A 563 11.27 4.55 -21.97
N MET A 564 10.55 5.26 -21.11
CA MET A 564 9.89 6.52 -21.47
C MET A 564 10.89 7.58 -21.95
N LYS A 565 12.07 7.64 -21.32
CA LYS A 565 13.17 8.51 -21.72
C LYS A 565 13.71 8.17 -23.10
N ARG A 566 13.83 6.89 -23.44
CA ARG A 566 14.26 6.43 -24.77
C ARG A 566 13.24 6.76 -25.86
N VAL A 567 11.95 6.68 -25.54
CA VAL A 567 10.86 7.04 -26.47
C VAL A 567 10.83 8.55 -26.73
N GLY A 568 11.17 9.37 -25.74
CA GLY A 568 11.09 10.83 -25.83
C GLY A 568 9.71 11.35 -25.41
N ALA A 569 9.69 12.46 -24.67
CA ALA A 569 8.47 12.96 -24.02
C ALA A 569 7.37 13.37 -25.00
N GLU A 570 7.77 13.85 -26.18
CA GLU A 570 6.92 14.24 -27.30
C GLU A 570 6.23 13.06 -27.99
N ASN A 571 6.80 11.86 -27.88
CA ASN A 571 6.28 10.64 -28.49
C ASN A 571 5.42 9.81 -27.52
N LEU A 572 5.48 10.09 -26.22
CA LEU A 572 4.67 9.40 -25.23
C LEU A 572 3.18 9.67 -25.45
N ILE A 573 2.41 8.58 -25.52
CA ILE A 573 0.94 8.62 -25.60
C ILE A 573 0.35 8.25 -24.24
N TYR A 574 0.80 7.12 -23.68
CA TYR A 574 0.33 6.53 -22.45
C TYR A 574 1.41 5.63 -21.84
N CYS A 575 1.43 5.47 -20.52
CA CYS A 575 2.22 4.45 -19.83
C CYS A 575 1.42 3.85 -18.66
#